data_AF-A0A7C6QNR3-F1
#
_entry.id   AF-A0A7C6QNR3-F1
#
_cell.length_a   1.000
_cell.length_b   1.000
_cell.length_c   1.000
_cell.angle_alpha   90.00
_cell.angle_beta   90.00
_cell.angle_gamma   90.00
#
_symmetry.space_group_name_H-M   'P 1'
#
loop_
_entity.id
_entity.type
_entity.pdbx_description
1 polymer ?
#
loop_
_entity_poly.entity_id
_entity_poly.type
_entity_poly.pdbx_seq_one_letter_code
_entity_poly.pdbx_strand_id
1 'polypeptide(L)'
;MVGWVQIKPVLTLFDTHAGVSGLIYNQELFDRAGLLYPNENWNYDDLMSAARKLTVRNSSGETVQWGMNAPFQRSPLLTVMHSFGGNWIDSTGTKSLLASPGSIAGIKWVSDLMNTYHASALKVPGLLTEKTAIQMIGPWALRNFIAREDIRFAVEVVPAGPAGRIPGASNISGLAITVQSKYPDKAWAFICTVQRALLVA
;
A
#
# COMPACT_ATOMS: atom_id res chain seq x y z
N MET A 1 3.68 -9.08 -17.85
CA MET A 1 4.89 -9.20 -18.69
C MET A 1 6.03 -9.54 -17.75
N VAL A 2 6.57 -10.77 -17.79
CA VAL A 2 7.70 -11.19 -16.95
C VAL A 2 8.97 -10.61 -17.55
N GLY A 3 9.61 -9.67 -16.86
CA GLY A 3 10.86 -9.04 -17.28
C GLY A 3 12.05 -9.63 -16.51
N TRP A 4 13.19 -9.78 -17.19
CA TRP A 4 14.45 -10.21 -16.59
C TRP A 4 15.28 -8.99 -16.19
N VAL A 5 15.87 -9.01 -15.00
CA VAL A 5 16.92 -8.04 -14.62
C VAL A 5 18.19 -8.82 -14.32
N GLN A 6 19.25 -8.53 -15.06
CA GLN A 6 20.58 -9.12 -14.86
C GLN A 6 21.46 -8.14 -14.09
N ILE A 7 21.69 -8.40 -12.80
CA ILE A 7 22.66 -7.66 -11.98
C ILE A 7 23.88 -8.56 -11.82
N LYS A 8 24.88 -8.42 -12.70
CA LYS A 8 26.09 -9.27 -12.64
C LYS A 8 26.74 -9.19 -11.24
N PRO A 9 27.16 -10.33 -10.63
CA PRO A 9 27.22 -11.68 -11.19
C PRO A 9 25.97 -12.53 -10.86
N VAL A 10 24.93 -11.96 -10.26
CA VAL A 10 23.72 -12.67 -9.83
C VAL A 10 22.72 -12.69 -10.98
N LEU A 11 22.45 -13.89 -11.49
CA LEU A 11 21.24 -14.09 -12.26
C LEU A 11 20.07 -14.14 -11.27
N THR A 12 19.00 -13.40 -11.59
CA THR A 12 17.58 -13.72 -11.33
C THR A 12 16.81 -12.70 -10.48
N LEU A 13 15.72 -12.19 -11.07
CA LEU A 13 14.54 -11.64 -10.41
C LEU A 13 13.33 -12.30 -11.10
N PHE A 14 12.57 -13.11 -10.36
CA PHE A 14 11.27 -13.61 -10.81
C PHE A 14 10.19 -12.98 -9.96
N ASP A 15 9.18 -12.39 -10.59
CA ASP A 15 8.07 -11.83 -9.86
C ASP A 15 7.29 -12.94 -9.16
N THR A 16 7.21 -12.85 -7.83
CA THR A 16 6.37 -13.74 -7.03
C THR A 16 4.99 -13.13 -6.80
N HIS A 17 4.84 -11.80 -6.78
CA HIS A 17 3.55 -11.09 -6.66
C HIS A 17 3.69 -9.60 -7.05
N ALA A 18 2.86 -9.11 -7.97
CA ALA A 18 2.71 -7.68 -8.23
C ALA A 18 1.88 -7.02 -7.10
N GLY A 19 2.51 -6.18 -6.27
CA GLY A 19 1.88 -5.67 -5.04
C GLY A 19 1.48 -4.19 -5.04
N VAL A 20 0.33 -3.82 -5.62
CA VAL A 20 -0.25 -2.46 -5.52
C VAL A 20 -0.93 -2.26 -4.16
N SER A 21 -0.72 -1.12 -3.48
CA SER A 21 -1.51 -0.83 -2.26
C SER A 21 -2.96 -0.56 -2.61
N GLY A 22 -3.89 -1.19 -1.89
CA GLY A 22 -5.32 -0.91 -1.95
C GLY A 22 -5.81 -0.23 -0.67
N LEU A 23 -7.04 0.26 -0.69
CA LEU A 23 -7.76 0.66 0.51
C LEU A 23 -8.54 -0.54 1.04
N ILE A 24 -8.18 -1.01 2.23
CA ILE A 24 -9.00 -1.95 3.00
C ILE A 24 -9.78 -1.11 4.00
N TYR A 25 -11.10 -1.27 4.09
CA TYR A 25 -11.92 -0.46 4.99
C TYR A 25 -12.97 -1.29 5.73
N ASN A 26 -13.27 -0.89 6.97
CA ASN A 26 -14.29 -1.52 7.81
C ASN A 26 -15.65 -0.90 7.51
N GLN A 27 -16.56 -1.67 6.88
CA GLN A 27 -17.86 -1.18 6.43
C GLN A 27 -18.77 -0.75 7.58
N GLU A 28 -18.67 -1.42 8.73
CA GLU A 28 -19.48 -1.07 9.91
C GLU A 28 -19.11 0.31 10.48
N LEU A 29 -17.81 0.66 10.46
CA LEU A 29 -17.35 1.98 10.90
C LEU A 29 -17.86 3.09 9.98
N PHE A 30 -17.99 2.82 8.69
CA PHE A 30 -18.61 3.73 7.73
C PHE A 30 -20.11 3.88 7.95
N ASP A 31 -20.83 2.76 8.13
CA ASP A 31 -22.26 2.76 8.40
C ASP A 31 -22.60 3.55 9.68
N ARG A 32 -21.84 3.31 10.76
CA ARG A 32 -22.00 4.04 12.03
C ARG A 32 -21.78 5.55 11.87
N ALA A 33 -20.90 5.95 10.95
CA ALA A 33 -20.64 7.35 10.65
C ALA A 33 -21.60 7.93 9.59
N GLY A 34 -22.48 7.12 9.00
CA GLY A 34 -23.37 7.54 7.91
C GLY A 34 -22.61 7.98 6.65
N LEU A 35 -21.43 7.40 6.40
CA LEU A 35 -20.58 7.75 5.26
C LEU A 35 -20.75 6.78 4.11
N LEU A 36 -20.68 7.31 2.88
CA LEU A 36 -20.51 6.49 1.70
C LEU A 36 -19.17 5.77 1.75
N TYR A 37 -19.12 4.57 1.17
CA TYR A 37 -17.89 3.80 1.07
C TYR A 37 -16.94 4.38 0.00
N PRO A 38 -15.62 4.10 0.12
CA PRO A 38 -14.67 4.33 -0.96
C PRO A 38 -15.15 3.70 -2.27
N ASN A 39 -14.99 4.42 -3.38
CA ASN A 39 -15.29 3.94 -4.72
C ASN A 39 -14.35 4.60 -5.75
N GLU A 40 -14.46 4.21 -7.03
CA GLU A 40 -13.58 4.65 -8.11
C GLU A 40 -13.61 6.16 -8.40
N ASN A 41 -14.65 6.88 -7.96
CA ASN A 41 -14.79 8.32 -8.17
C ASN A 41 -14.18 9.15 -7.03
N TRP A 42 -13.73 8.50 -5.96
CA TRP A 42 -13.06 9.20 -4.86
C TRP A 42 -11.73 9.81 -5.32
N ASN A 43 -11.39 10.94 -4.72
CA ASN A 43 -10.06 11.53 -4.76
C ASN A 43 -9.41 11.54 -3.36
N TYR A 44 -8.20 12.08 -3.26
CA TYR A 44 -7.46 12.17 -1.99
C TYR A 44 -8.07 13.15 -0.97
N ASP A 45 -8.89 14.11 -1.40
CA ASP A 45 -9.63 15.00 -0.51
C ASP A 45 -10.85 14.28 0.10
N ASP A 46 -11.54 13.45 -0.69
CA ASP A 46 -12.62 12.58 -0.20
C ASP A 46 -12.09 11.60 0.85
N LEU A 47 -10.94 10.96 0.55
CA LEU A 47 -10.27 10.06 1.48
C LEU A 47 -9.87 10.78 2.78
N MET A 48 -9.28 11.98 2.68
CA MET A 48 -8.93 12.80 3.85
C MET A 48 -10.17 13.19 4.66
N SER A 49 -11.24 13.61 3.99
CA SER A 49 -12.51 14.01 4.61
C SER A 49 -13.16 12.83 5.35
N ALA A 50 -13.18 11.65 4.73
CA ALA A 50 -13.66 10.42 5.34
C ALA A 50 -12.81 10.03 6.57
N ALA A 51 -11.48 10.01 6.44
CA ALA A 51 -10.58 9.70 7.55
C ALA A 51 -10.81 10.65 8.75
N ARG A 52 -11.01 11.94 8.50
CA ARG A 52 -11.34 12.90 9.56
C ARG A 52 -12.64 12.56 10.28
N LYS A 53 -13.71 12.31 9.52
CA LYS A 53 -15.03 11.98 10.08
C LYS A 53 -15.06 10.65 10.82
N LEU A 54 -14.24 9.69 10.37
CA LEU A 54 -14.08 8.38 11.00
C LEU A 54 -13.16 8.39 12.21
N THR A 55 -12.53 9.52 12.53
CA THR A 55 -11.72 9.65 13.74
C THR A 55 -12.60 10.08 14.90
N VAL A 56 -12.72 9.21 15.91
CA VAL A 56 -13.59 9.42 17.08
C VAL A 56 -12.74 9.60 18.33
N ARG A 57 -13.10 10.61 19.11
CA ARG A 57 -12.50 10.91 20.41
C ARG A 57 -13.54 10.76 21.51
N ASN A 58 -13.11 10.29 22.68
CA ASN A 58 -13.96 10.29 23.87
C ASN A 58 -14.01 11.69 24.51
N SER A 59 -14.73 11.82 25.63
CA SER A 59 -14.90 13.08 26.35
C SER A 59 -13.60 13.65 26.95
N SER A 60 -12.58 12.80 27.19
CA SER A 60 -11.24 13.24 27.63
C SER A 60 -10.34 13.68 26.45
N GLY A 61 -10.81 13.58 25.21
CA GLY A 61 -10.08 13.97 24.01
C GLY A 61 -9.15 12.87 23.45
N GLU A 62 -9.13 11.69 24.06
CA GLU A 62 -8.36 10.54 23.61
C GLU A 62 -9.00 9.94 22.36
N THR A 63 -8.18 9.61 21.36
CA THR A 63 -8.64 8.94 20.16
C THR A 63 -8.99 7.47 20.47
N VAL A 64 -10.28 7.13 20.37
CA VAL A 64 -10.78 5.75 20.55
C VAL A 64 -10.91 5.00 19.22
N GLN A 65 -11.00 5.74 18.11
CA GLN A 65 -11.02 5.22 16.75
C GLN A 65 -10.25 6.17 15.83
N TRP A 66 -9.36 5.62 15.03
CA TRP A 66 -8.64 6.34 13.98
C TRP A 66 -9.36 6.19 12.64
N GLY A 67 -9.39 7.25 11.86
CA GLY A 67 -9.97 7.19 10.53
C GLY A 67 -9.13 6.38 9.55
N MET A 68 -7.81 6.53 9.61
CA MET A 68 -6.90 5.83 8.70
C MET A 68 -5.55 5.55 9.36
N ASN A 69 -4.84 4.52 8.88
CA ASN A 69 -3.41 4.41 9.14
C ASN A 69 -2.61 5.46 8.35
N ALA A 70 -1.46 5.87 8.88
CA ALA A 70 -0.56 6.72 8.11
C ALA A 70 0.08 5.86 7.00
N PRO A 71 -0.09 6.21 5.71
CA PRO A 71 0.60 5.50 4.63
C PRO A 71 2.06 5.97 4.54
N PHE A 72 2.81 5.77 5.63
CA PHE A 72 4.20 6.18 5.78
C PHE A 72 5.18 5.01 5.57
N GLN A 73 4.66 3.79 5.47
CA GLN A 73 5.47 2.64 5.06
C GLN A 73 5.85 2.74 3.58
N ARG A 74 6.97 2.12 3.19
CA ARG A 74 7.57 2.22 1.85
C ARG A 74 6.55 2.13 0.69
N SER A 75 5.71 1.10 0.67
CA SER A 75 4.78 0.87 -0.45
C SER A 75 3.57 1.80 -0.44
N PRO A 76 2.85 2.01 0.68
CA PRO A 76 1.81 3.03 0.76
C PRO A 76 2.34 4.45 0.46
N LEU A 77 3.48 4.84 1.01
CA LEU A 77 4.07 6.17 0.79
C LEU A 77 4.41 6.40 -0.69
N LEU A 78 4.99 5.39 -1.35
CA LEU A 78 5.24 5.46 -2.78
C LEU A 78 3.95 5.58 -3.59
N THR A 79 2.90 4.84 -3.20
CA THR A 79 1.59 4.91 -3.84
C THR A 79 1.03 6.33 -3.75
N VAL A 80 1.07 6.96 -2.57
CA VAL A 80 0.67 8.36 -2.41
C VAL A 80 1.54 9.28 -3.27
N MET A 81 2.87 9.20 -3.18
CA MET A 81 3.75 10.05 -3.98
C MET A 81 3.47 9.93 -5.49
N HIS A 82 3.28 8.73 -6.02
CA HIS A 82 2.95 8.51 -7.43
C HIS A 82 1.59 9.10 -7.81
N SER A 83 0.60 9.06 -6.91
CA SER A 83 -0.74 9.66 -7.12
C SER A 83 -0.63 11.17 -7.35
N PHE A 84 0.32 11.80 -6.66
CA PHE A 84 0.64 13.22 -6.76
C PHE A 84 1.69 13.52 -7.85
N GLY A 85 2.09 12.54 -8.66
CA GLY A 85 3.05 12.70 -9.75
C GLY A 85 4.53 12.72 -9.32
N GLY A 86 4.83 12.39 -8.06
CA GLY A 86 6.17 12.21 -7.53
C GLY A 86 6.75 10.81 -7.77
N ASN A 87 8.00 10.59 -7.32
CA ASN A 87 8.68 9.30 -7.29
C ASN A 87 9.91 9.37 -6.35
N TRP A 88 10.52 8.22 -6.02
CA TRP A 88 11.79 8.18 -5.25
C TRP A 88 12.99 8.59 -6.09
N ILE A 89 13.07 8.00 -7.29
CA ILE A 89 14.21 8.10 -8.20
C ILE A 89 13.70 8.30 -9.62
N ASP A 90 14.54 8.91 -10.46
CA ASP A 90 14.24 9.07 -11.87
C ASP A 90 14.29 7.73 -12.62
N SER A 91 13.83 7.73 -13.88
CA SER A 91 13.79 6.52 -14.72
C SER A 91 15.18 5.90 -14.98
N THR A 92 16.25 6.68 -14.82
CA THR A 92 17.63 6.21 -14.98
C THR A 92 18.20 5.60 -13.70
N GLY A 93 17.54 5.80 -12.57
CA GLY A 93 18.01 5.36 -11.25
C GLY A 93 19.22 6.14 -10.72
N THR A 94 19.53 7.31 -11.29
CA THR A 94 20.74 8.09 -10.95
C THR A 94 20.42 9.38 -10.19
N LYS A 95 19.16 9.83 -10.19
CA LYS A 95 18.75 11.06 -9.52
C LYS A 95 17.62 10.81 -8.53
N SER A 96 17.74 11.39 -7.35
CA SER A 96 16.65 11.46 -6.38
C SER A 96 15.56 12.40 -6.88
N LEU A 97 14.31 11.95 -6.80
CA LEU A 97 13.11 12.74 -7.09
C LEU A 97 12.31 13.11 -5.84
N LEU A 98 12.90 12.91 -4.65
CA LEU A 98 12.25 13.21 -3.37
C LEU A 98 11.87 14.68 -3.21
N ALA A 99 12.68 15.59 -3.75
CA ALA A 99 12.43 17.03 -3.73
C ALA A 99 11.59 17.53 -4.91
N SER A 100 11.05 16.63 -5.74
CA SER A 100 10.14 17.05 -6.83
C SER A 100 8.80 17.55 -6.27
N PRO A 101 8.10 18.46 -6.98
CA PRO A 101 6.82 19.01 -6.50
C PRO A 101 5.80 17.93 -6.13
N GLY A 102 5.66 16.88 -6.95
CA GLY A 102 4.74 15.78 -6.69
C GLY A 102 5.13 14.93 -5.47
N SER A 103 6.42 14.68 -5.28
CA SER A 103 6.93 13.95 -4.10
C SER A 103 6.68 14.73 -2.82
N ILE A 104 6.99 16.03 -2.82
CA ILE A 104 6.72 16.93 -1.68
C ILE A 104 5.22 16.98 -1.39
N ALA A 105 4.37 17.12 -2.41
CA ALA A 105 2.93 17.17 -2.23
C ALA A 105 2.37 15.87 -1.63
N GLY A 106 2.80 14.70 -2.10
CA GLY A 106 2.39 13.42 -1.54
C GLY A 106 2.85 13.23 -0.09
N ILE A 107 4.11 13.55 0.23
CA ILE A 107 4.63 13.50 1.61
C ILE A 107 3.87 14.48 2.50
N LYS A 108 3.56 15.68 1.99
CA LYS A 108 2.78 16.68 2.70
C LYS A 108 1.37 16.15 3.01
N TRP A 109 0.69 15.50 2.08
CA TRP A 109 -0.62 14.91 2.34
C TRP A 109 -0.58 13.90 3.51
N VAL A 110 0.45 13.03 3.54
CA VAL A 110 0.64 12.10 4.66
C VAL A 110 0.94 12.83 5.98
N SER A 111 1.73 13.90 5.92
CA SER A 111 1.99 14.75 7.10
C SER A 111 0.73 15.43 7.59
N ASP A 112 -0.07 16.03 6.70
CA ASP A 112 -1.29 16.74 7.05
C ASP A 112 -2.31 15.80 7.69
N LEU A 113 -2.44 14.56 7.19
CA LEU A 113 -3.30 13.53 7.78
C LEU A 113 -3.02 13.31 9.28
N MET A 114 -1.74 13.32 9.66
CA MET A 114 -1.31 13.10 11.05
C MET A 114 -1.26 14.39 11.87
N ASN A 115 -0.69 15.45 11.31
CA ASN A 115 -0.23 16.63 12.06
C ASN A 115 -1.19 17.81 11.95
N THR A 116 -2.01 17.87 10.89
CA THR A 116 -2.99 18.95 10.70
C THR A 116 -4.39 18.48 11.03
N TYR A 117 -4.76 17.31 10.52
CA TYR A 117 -6.10 16.77 10.64
C TYR A 117 -6.24 15.76 11.78
N HIS A 118 -5.12 15.29 12.34
CA HIS A 118 -5.07 14.34 13.44
C HIS A 118 -5.98 13.11 13.25
N ALA A 119 -6.13 12.67 12.00
CA ALA A 119 -6.94 11.54 11.59
C ALA A 119 -6.14 10.22 11.56
N SER A 120 -4.83 10.32 11.79
CA SER A 120 -3.89 9.22 11.94
C SER A 120 -2.78 9.61 12.94
N ALA A 121 -1.97 8.63 13.33
CA ALA A 121 -0.68 8.81 13.98
C ALA A 121 0.39 7.94 13.29
N LEU A 122 1.67 8.12 13.66
CA LEU A 122 2.79 7.32 13.12
C LEU A 122 2.59 5.81 13.35
N LYS A 123 1.98 5.47 14.49
CA LYS A 123 1.53 4.11 14.80
C LYS A 123 0.08 4.20 15.26
N VAL A 124 -0.79 3.51 14.53
CA VAL A 124 -2.17 3.27 14.94
C VAL A 124 -2.41 1.76 14.99
N PRO A 125 -3.38 1.29 15.79
CA PRO A 125 -3.80 -0.11 15.74
C PRO A 125 -4.22 -0.52 14.32
N GLY A 126 -4.12 -1.81 14.00
CA GLY A 126 -4.56 -2.31 12.71
C GLY A 126 -6.07 -2.22 12.53
N LEU A 127 -6.58 -2.26 11.29
CA LEU A 127 -8.03 -2.36 11.04
C LEU A 127 -8.61 -3.62 11.67
N LEU A 128 -7.82 -4.69 11.76
CA LEU A 128 -8.17 -5.94 12.46
C LEU A 128 -8.45 -5.81 13.95
N THR A 129 -8.17 -4.65 14.55
CA THR A 129 -8.49 -4.32 15.94
C THR A 129 -9.75 -3.48 16.09
N GLU A 130 -10.42 -3.16 14.96
CA GLU A 130 -11.59 -2.28 14.85
C GLU A 130 -11.38 -0.84 15.33
N LYS A 131 -10.15 -0.48 15.69
CA LYS A 131 -9.78 0.87 16.12
C LYS A 131 -9.27 1.75 14.99
N THR A 132 -9.29 1.26 13.74
CA THR A 132 -8.88 1.99 12.54
C THR A 132 -9.83 1.68 11.40
N ALA A 133 -10.45 2.70 10.81
CA ALA A 133 -11.50 2.50 9.79
C ALA A 133 -10.96 2.19 8.39
N ILE A 134 -9.86 2.81 7.99
CA ILE A 134 -9.26 2.65 6.67
C ILE A 134 -7.80 2.24 6.81
N GLN A 135 -7.36 1.28 6.02
CA GLN A 135 -5.97 0.92 5.86
C GLN A 135 -5.53 0.93 4.41
N MET A 136 -4.57 1.80 4.09
CA MET A 136 -3.81 1.67 2.85
C MET A 136 -2.66 0.70 3.10
N ILE A 137 -2.73 -0.46 2.46
CA ILE A 137 -1.74 -1.53 2.60
C ILE A 137 -1.68 -2.37 1.32
N GLY A 138 -0.52 -3.02 1.09
CA GLY A 138 -0.38 -3.92 -0.04
C GLY A 138 -1.06 -5.27 0.16
N PRO A 139 -1.21 -6.04 -0.93
CA PRO A 139 -2.10 -7.19 -1.00
C PRO A 139 -1.59 -8.38 -0.17
N TRP A 140 -0.31 -8.40 0.20
CA TRP A 140 0.25 -9.42 1.09
C TRP A 140 -0.45 -9.47 2.46
N ALA A 141 -1.08 -8.35 2.87
CA ALA A 141 -1.81 -8.27 4.12
C ALA A 141 -3.21 -8.86 4.03
N LEU A 142 -3.80 -8.96 2.81
CA LEU A 142 -5.18 -9.41 2.59
C LEU A 142 -5.44 -10.79 3.20
N ARG A 143 -4.44 -11.69 3.18
CA ARG A 143 -4.51 -13.02 3.79
C ARG A 143 -4.90 -13.00 5.28
N ASN A 144 -4.51 -11.94 6.00
CA ASN A 144 -4.81 -11.80 7.42
C ASN A 144 -6.25 -11.31 7.65
N PHE A 145 -6.83 -10.62 6.66
CA PHE A 145 -8.21 -10.13 6.71
C PHE A 145 -9.20 -11.21 6.34
N ILE A 146 -8.94 -11.98 5.27
CA ILE A 146 -9.82 -13.09 4.86
C ILE A 146 -9.91 -14.20 5.92
N ALA A 147 -8.94 -14.27 6.84
CA ALA A 147 -8.95 -15.21 7.95
C ALA A 147 -9.85 -14.77 9.13
N ARG A 148 -10.49 -13.60 9.04
CA ARG A 148 -11.34 -13.00 10.09
C ARG A 148 -12.77 -12.85 9.57
N GLU A 149 -13.66 -13.70 10.05
CA GLU A 149 -15.09 -13.67 9.69
C GLU A 149 -15.90 -12.66 10.51
N ASP A 150 -15.35 -12.20 11.63
CA ASP A 150 -15.98 -11.27 12.57
C ASP A 150 -15.84 -9.80 12.16
N ILE A 151 -15.01 -9.50 11.15
CA ILE A 151 -14.81 -8.13 10.65
C ILE A 151 -15.39 -8.01 9.26
N ARG A 152 -16.38 -7.12 9.11
CA ARG A 152 -16.95 -6.77 7.82
C ARG A 152 -16.07 -5.72 7.12
N PHE A 153 -15.19 -6.17 6.24
CA PHE A 153 -14.31 -5.30 5.46
C PHE A 153 -14.55 -5.45 3.95
N ALA A 154 -14.18 -4.41 3.21
CA ALA A 154 -14.10 -4.44 1.76
C ALA A 154 -12.79 -3.82 1.28
N VAL A 155 -12.48 -4.03 -0.01
CA VAL A 155 -11.26 -3.54 -0.65
C VAL A 155 -11.64 -2.66 -1.82
N GLU A 156 -10.96 -1.53 -1.98
CA GLU A 156 -11.08 -0.63 -3.12
C GLU A 156 -9.69 -0.22 -3.63
N VAL A 157 -9.60 0.19 -4.88
CA VAL A 157 -8.40 0.83 -5.42
C VAL A 157 -8.09 2.12 -4.67
N VAL A 158 -6.81 2.52 -4.70
CA VAL A 158 -6.44 3.84 -4.17
C VAL A 158 -7.02 4.92 -5.10
N PRO A 159 -7.60 6.00 -4.55
CA PRO A 159 -8.14 7.11 -5.33
C PRO A 159 -7.17 7.66 -6.37
N ALA A 160 -7.70 8.19 -7.47
CA ALA A 160 -6.89 8.98 -8.37
C ALA A 160 -6.34 10.20 -7.62
N GLY A 161 -5.02 10.41 -7.70
CA GLY A 161 -4.42 11.64 -7.17
C GLY A 161 -4.54 12.82 -8.14
N PRO A 162 -4.10 14.01 -7.73
CA PRO A 162 -4.17 15.23 -8.54
C PRO A 162 -3.48 15.13 -9.90
N ALA A 163 -2.56 14.17 -10.08
CA ALA A 163 -1.92 13.90 -11.37
C ALA A 163 -2.78 13.04 -12.32
N GLY A 164 -4.02 12.71 -11.95
CA GLY A 164 -4.92 11.83 -12.71
C GLY A 164 -4.44 10.37 -12.76
N ARG A 165 -3.55 9.98 -11.84
CA ARG A 165 -2.96 8.64 -11.81
C ARG A 165 -3.56 7.84 -10.67
N ILE A 166 -4.02 6.63 -10.99
CA ILE A 166 -4.18 5.54 -10.02
C ILE A 166 -2.83 4.81 -10.01
N PRO A 167 -2.02 4.94 -8.96
CA PRO A 167 -0.67 4.43 -9.00
C PRO A 167 -0.64 2.93 -8.75
N GLY A 168 -0.10 2.21 -9.72
CA GLY A 168 0.44 0.87 -9.50
C GLY A 168 1.88 0.98 -9.02
N ALA A 169 2.15 0.63 -7.77
CA ALA A 169 3.50 0.32 -7.33
C ALA A 169 3.66 -1.22 -7.35
N SER A 170 4.42 -1.77 -8.30
CA SER A 170 4.76 -3.18 -8.28
C SER A 170 5.91 -3.41 -7.29
N ASN A 171 5.62 -4.05 -6.17
CA ASN A 171 6.65 -4.76 -5.43
C ASN A 171 6.99 -6.03 -6.22
N ILE A 172 8.27 -6.36 -6.32
CA ILE A 172 8.74 -7.61 -6.93
C ILE A 172 9.61 -8.29 -5.90
N SER A 173 9.23 -9.49 -5.48
CA SER A 173 10.08 -10.36 -4.67
C SER A 173 10.70 -11.41 -5.58
N GLY A 174 12.01 -11.33 -5.78
CA GLY A 174 12.76 -12.24 -6.63
C GLY A 174 13.28 -13.48 -5.91
N LEU A 175 13.20 -14.64 -6.55
CA LEU A 175 14.03 -15.80 -6.20
C LEU A 175 15.36 -15.72 -6.97
N ALA A 176 16.48 -15.95 -6.28
CA ALA A 176 17.81 -15.93 -6.89
C ALA A 176 18.64 -17.16 -6.52
N ILE A 177 19.51 -17.57 -7.44
CA ILE A 177 20.48 -18.66 -7.24
C ILE A 177 21.84 -18.01 -7.00
N THR A 178 22.48 -18.34 -5.88
CA THR A 178 23.81 -17.80 -5.58
C THR A 178 24.86 -18.38 -6.53
N VAL A 179 25.88 -17.60 -6.87
CA VAL A 179 27.01 -18.05 -7.71
C VAL A 179 27.85 -19.16 -7.08
N GLN A 180 27.67 -19.38 -5.77
CA GLN A 180 28.35 -20.42 -4.99
C GLN A 180 27.54 -21.72 -4.90
N SER A 181 26.34 -21.77 -5.49
CA SER A 181 25.50 -22.96 -5.43
C SER A 181 26.23 -24.16 -6.02
N LYS A 182 26.30 -25.24 -5.25
CA LYS A 182 26.80 -26.55 -5.72
C LYS A 182 25.78 -27.28 -6.59
N TYR A 183 24.54 -26.77 -6.65
CA TYR A 183 23.42 -27.40 -7.35
C TYR A 183 22.61 -26.36 -8.15
N PRO A 184 23.22 -25.60 -9.07
CA PRO A 184 22.54 -24.53 -9.80
C PRO A 184 21.36 -25.07 -10.62
N ASP A 185 21.51 -26.22 -11.29
CA ASP A 185 20.46 -26.79 -12.12
C ASP A 185 19.25 -27.28 -11.30
N LYS A 186 19.49 -27.85 -10.11
CA LYS A 186 18.40 -28.27 -9.20
C LYS A 186 17.66 -27.06 -8.62
N ALA A 187 18.40 -26.02 -8.23
CA ALA A 187 17.82 -24.77 -7.76
C ALA A 187 17.00 -24.09 -8.88
N TRP A 188 17.48 -24.15 -10.12
CA TRP A 188 16.76 -23.65 -11.29
C TRP A 188 15.46 -24.43 -11.54
N ALA A 189 15.52 -25.76 -11.53
CA ALA A 189 14.35 -26.61 -11.69
C ALA A 189 13.29 -26.32 -10.60
N PHE A 190 13.70 -26.08 -9.36
CA PHE A 190 12.81 -25.67 -8.28
C PHE A 190 12.13 -24.32 -8.58
N ILE A 191 12.90 -23.29 -8.93
CA ILE A 191 12.36 -21.96 -9.24
C ILE A 191 11.36 -22.04 -10.40
N CYS A 192 11.68 -22.74 -11.48
CA CYS A 192 10.76 -22.95 -12.60
C CYS A 192 9.48 -23.68 -12.19
N THR A 193 9.57 -24.65 -11.28
CA THR A 193 8.41 -25.39 -10.78
C THR A 193 7.47 -24.48 -9.98
N VAL A 194 8.04 -23.71 -9.04
CA VAL A 194 7.28 -22.74 -8.23
C VAL A 194 6.59 -21.71 -9.13
N GLN A 195 7.29 -21.18 -10.13
CA GLN A 195 6.73 -20.17 -11.02
C GLN A 195 5.62 -20.72 -11.91
N ARG A 196 5.75 -21.96 -12.41
CA ARG A 196 4.66 -22.60 -13.15
C ARG A 196 3.41 -22.72 -12.27
N ALA A 197 3.55 -23.20 -11.04
CA ALA A 197 2.41 -23.33 -10.12
C ALA A 197 1.68 -21.99 -9.87
N LEU A 198 2.42 -20.88 -9.80
CA LEU A 198 1.85 -19.54 -9.62
C LEU A 198 1.13 -18.98 -10.86
N LEU A 199 1.36 -19.53 -12.06
CA LEU A 199 0.73 -19.08 -13.30
C LEU A 199 -0.54 -19.85 -13.65
N VAL A 200 -0.83 -20.97 -12.96
CA VAL A 200 -2.01 -21.81 -13.22
C VAL A 200 -3.03 -21.79 -12.08
N ALA A 201 -2.80 -20.98 -11.04
CA ALA A 201 -3.72 -20.74 -9.92
C ALA A 201 -4.33 -19.35 -10.04
#